data_AF-A0A6M3K4T9-F1
#
_entry.id   AF-A0A6M3K4T9-F1
#
_cell.length_a   1.000
_cell.length_b   1.000
_cell.length_c   1.000
_cell.angle_alpha   90.00
_cell.angle_beta   90.00
_cell.angle_gamma   90.00
#
_symmetry.space_group_name_H-M   'P 1'
#
loop_
_entity.id
_entity.type
_entity.pdbx_description
1 polymer ?
#
loop_
_entity_poly.entity_id
_entity_poly.type
_entity_poly.pdbx_seq_one_letter_code
_entity_poly.pdbx_strand_id
1 'polypeptide(L)'
;MIGLARETVGLGLAASEFHSRFYGDGTHPSVIVTIPPEVNLGDSEKEYKERLKMTISGLKNAHGVAVFANGETANRLTMPLKDAQFVESTQANDMKICGFYHVPPHKAALFSKNTNRNNMEQENQSYVDSCLIHWTTRWEQAISHQLLTPEERRDGLFFEFNLSGLLKGDTEARGEFYKTLFNMGYPLNRILAKENENPVEGGDEGYIQLNMIPISKSGDLADKQIEGGNDNEGASVRRFAEKRSLLVRDRLARQYHPLFLRAAEKIVNRERLAVKREIGKQEKERAKSDMETWLNNFYRALPEYIKTEIGPVFQSFARAVADASAEEIGVDLDESEIARFTGDYIERYAQRHAGGSLGQLTAILRDKEKELSDLEVRVDEWGETRAEKIATNETVRGSNAIFQLAAFSAGLGTFWRIRGAKTCPYCKELNGRRVRSGESFVNDGDELNPEGGTGPMKIRGIKSHPPLHQGCDCYLSV
;
A
#
# COMPACT_ATOMS: atom_id res chain seq x y z
N MET A 1 27.52 6.73 30.73
CA MET A 1 26.67 7.59 29.89
C MET A 1 26.43 8.97 30.50
N ILE A 2 25.93 9.09 31.74
CA ILE A 2 25.71 10.39 32.39
C ILE A 2 26.99 11.27 32.44
N GLY A 3 28.16 10.67 32.69
CA GLY A 3 29.44 11.42 32.67
C GLY A 3 29.82 12.01 31.30
N LEU A 4 29.41 11.38 30.19
CA LEU A 4 29.68 11.84 28.82
C LEU A 4 28.64 12.85 28.33
N ALA A 5 27.40 12.73 28.79
CA ALA A 5 26.28 13.60 28.41
C ALA A 5 26.03 14.76 29.39
N ARG A 6 26.92 14.96 30.38
CA ARG A 6 26.73 15.89 31.51
C ARG A 6 26.42 17.32 31.08
N GLU A 7 27.07 17.80 30.02
CA GLU A 7 26.91 19.18 29.53
C GLU A 7 25.57 19.36 28.82
N THR A 8 25.13 18.36 28.06
CA THR A 8 23.83 18.36 27.37
C THR A 8 22.67 18.28 28.37
N VAL A 9 22.80 17.42 29.39
CA VAL A 9 21.83 17.32 30.48
C VAL A 9 21.81 18.61 31.31
N GLY A 10 22.98 19.18 31.63
CA GLY A 10 23.08 20.45 32.35
C GLY A 10 22.46 21.61 31.58
N LEU A 11 22.66 21.68 30.26
CA LEU A 11 22.01 22.66 29.40
C LEU A 11 20.48 22.51 29.42
N GLY A 12 19.98 21.28 29.46
CA GLY A 12 18.53 20.99 29.52
C GLY A 12 17.91 21.46 30.83
N LEU A 13 18.56 21.13 31.95
CA LEU A 13 18.14 21.58 33.27
C LEU A 13 18.15 23.11 33.38
N ALA A 14 19.20 23.76 32.87
CA ALA A 14 19.30 25.22 32.89
C ALA A 14 18.20 25.88 32.03
N ALA A 15 17.89 25.30 30.86
CA ALA A 15 16.81 25.75 29.99
C ALA A 15 15.43 25.59 30.65
N SER A 16 15.17 24.45 31.30
CA SER A 16 13.93 24.22 32.05
C SER A 16 13.81 25.15 33.26
N GLU A 17 14.89 25.39 34.00
CA GLU A 17 14.91 26.32 35.13
C GLU A 17 14.64 27.76 34.66
N PHE A 18 15.27 28.18 33.55
CA PHE A 18 14.98 29.45 32.90
C PHE A 18 13.50 29.55 32.51
N HIS A 19 12.91 28.49 31.95
CA HIS A 19 11.49 28.43 31.60
C HIS A 19 10.60 28.58 32.86
N SER A 20 10.84 27.78 33.89
CA SER A 20 10.06 27.84 35.13
C SER A 20 10.13 29.21 35.79
N ARG A 21 11.30 29.87 35.78
CA ARG A 21 11.45 31.25 36.29
C ARG A 21 10.80 32.28 35.37
N PHE A 22 11.01 32.19 34.06
CA PHE A 22 10.41 33.12 33.10
C PHE A 22 8.88 33.11 33.16
N TYR A 23 8.25 31.93 33.26
CA TYR A 23 6.80 31.83 33.41
C TYR A 23 6.33 32.09 34.84
N GLY A 24 7.10 31.71 35.87
CA GLY A 24 6.74 31.94 37.27
C GLY A 24 6.79 33.41 37.69
N ASP A 25 7.81 34.14 37.24
CA ASP A 25 8.07 35.54 37.62
C ASP A 25 7.33 36.56 36.72
N GLY A 26 6.68 36.11 35.64
CA GLY A 26 5.88 36.94 34.74
C GLY A 26 6.65 37.47 33.52
N THR A 27 5.90 37.91 32.50
CA THR A 27 6.34 38.13 31.10
C THR A 27 7.37 39.25 30.85
N HIS A 28 7.93 39.87 31.88
CA HIS A 28 8.85 41.00 31.75
C HIS A 28 10.05 40.92 32.72
N PRO A 29 11.04 40.05 32.46
CA PRO A 29 12.25 39.98 33.30
C PRO A 29 13.12 41.24 33.22
N SER A 30 12.93 42.08 32.19
CA SER A 30 13.86 43.15 31.83
C SER A 30 13.13 44.45 31.51
N VAL A 31 12.64 45.16 32.53
CA VAL A 31 12.17 46.55 32.39
C VAL A 31 13.32 47.46 32.78
N ILE A 32 13.80 48.25 31.83
CA ILE A 32 14.73 49.35 32.14
C ILE A 32 13.87 50.58 32.40
N VAL A 33 13.98 51.10 33.61
CA VAL A 33 13.30 52.34 34.01
C VAL A 33 14.33 53.45 33.93
N THR A 34 14.14 54.35 32.96
CA THR A 34 15.00 55.51 32.79
C THR A 34 14.43 56.67 33.60
N ILE A 35 15.16 57.06 34.63
CA ILE A 35 14.83 58.20 35.49
C ILE A 35 15.39 59.47 34.85
N PRO A 36 14.59 60.54 34.69
CA PRO A 36 15.07 61.82 34.17
C PRO A 36 16.20 62.39 35.04
N PRO A 37 17.21 63.06 34.44
CA PRO A 37 18.39 63.56 35.17
C PRO A 37 18.09 64.63 36.22
N GLU A 38 16.86 65.16 36.24
CA GLU A 38 16.37 66.19 37.16
C GLU A 38 15.86 65.61 38.50
N VAL A 39 15.71 64.28 38.59
CA VAL A 39 15.16 63.58 39.77
C VAL A 39 16.29 62.91 40.55
N ASN A 40 16.52 63.34 41.80
CA ASN A 40 17.49 62.71 42.72
C ASN A 40 16.76 61.86 43.77
N LEU A 41 16.98 60.55 43.74
CA LEU A 41 16.28 59.58 44.59
C LEU A 41 16.86 59.43 46.01
N GLY A 42 18.03 60.00 46.31
CA GLY A 42 18.63 60.02 47.66
C GLY A 42 18.56 58.68 48.42
N ASP A 43 18.33 58.72 49.74
CA ASP A 43 18.24 57.51 50.59
C ASP A 43 17.01 56.62 50.30
N SER A 44 16.01 57.13 49.57
CA SER A 44 14.78 56.42 49.22
C SER A 44 14.91 55.50 48.00
N GLU A 45 16.09 55.44 47.38
CA GLU A 45 16.36 54.63 46.19
C GLU A 45 16.11 53.13 46.41
N LYS A 46 16.45 52.61 47.60
CA LYS A 46 16.26 51.19 47.93
C LYS A 46 14.79 50.82 48.07
N GLU A 47 14.01 51.61 48.80
CA GLU A 47 12.57 51.40 48.95
C GLU A 47 11.83 51.54 47.63
N TYR A 48 12.26 52.48 46.78
CA TYR A 48 11.69 52.66 45.46
C TYR A 48 11.93 51.43 44.56
N LYS A 49 13.15 50.90 44.54
CA LYS A 49 13.50 49.66 43.82
C LYS A 49 12.70 48.45 44.31
N GLU A 50 12.49 48.32 45.62
CA GLU A 50 11.69 47.22 46.18
C GLU A 50 10.21 47.33 45.82
N ARG A 51 9.61 48.53 45.91
CA ARG A 51 8.23 48.77 45.45
C ARG A 51 8.09 48.46 43.96
N LEU A 52 9.01 48.93 43.14
CA LEU A 52 9.00 48.71 41.69
C LEU A 52 9.13 47.23 41.34
N LYS A 53 9.98 46.50 42.06
CA LYS A 53 10.10 45.03 41.94
C LYS A 53 8.78 44.35 42.30
N MET A 54 8.10 44.73 43.39
CA MET A 54 6.81 44.14 43.77
C MET A 54 5.69 44.46 42.77
N THR A 55 5.70 45.65 42.17
CA THR A 55 4.66 46.07 41.20
C THR A 55 4.81 45.39 39.85
N ILE A 56 6.04 45.10 39.41
CA ILE A 56 6.32 44.55 38.07
C ILE A 56 6.49 43.03 38.08
N SER A 57 6.95 42.44 39.19
CA SER A 57 7.18 40.99 39.28
C SER A 57 5.91 40.20 39.65
N GLY A 58 5.84 38.97 39.15
CA GLY A 58 4.81 37.98 39.46
C GLY A 58 3.70 37.89 38.42
N LEU A 59 3.17 36.68 38.23
CA LEU A 59 2.12 36.37 37.25
C LEU A 59 0.85 37.24 37.41
N LYS A 60 0.52 37.63 38.66
CA LYS A 60 -0.64 38.50 38.96
C LYS A 60 -0.50 39.91 38.39
N ASN A 61 0.72 40.37 38.16
CA ASN A 61 1.03 41.73 37.71
C ASN A 61 1.39 41.81 36.22
N ALA A 62 1.35 40.69 35.49
CA ALA A 62 1.74 40.59 34.07
C ALA A 62 0.94 41.50 33.13
N HIS A 63 -0.26 41.93 33.54
CA HIS A 63 -1.10 42.90 32.83
C HIS A 63 -1.45 44.14 33.68
N GLY A 64 -0.76 44.32 34.81
CA GLY A 64 -0.93 45.49 35.66
C GLY A 64 -0.43 46.77 34.97
N VAL A 65 -1.18 47.86 35.12
CA VAL A 65 -0.73 49.18 34.68
C VAL A 65 0.22 49.72 35.75
N ALA A 66 1.52 49.73 35.45
CA ALA A 66 2.50 50.38 36.31
C ALA A 66 2.43 51.90 36.08
N VAL A 67 2.07 52.65 37.13
CA VAL A 67 2.04 54.12 37.12
C VAL A 67 3.32 54.62 37.77
N PHE A 68 4.10 55.41 37.02
CA PHE A 68 5.33 56.02 37.53
C PHE A 68 5.06 57.45 37.98
N ALA A 69 5.45 57.78 39.21
CA ALA A 69 5.10 59.06 39.84
C ALA A 69 5.92 60.25 39.31
N ASN A 70 7.13 60.01 38.78
CA ASN A 70 8.13 61.05 38.52
C ASN A 70 8.44 61.27 37.02
N GLY A 71 7.50 60.96 36.12
CA GLY A 71 7.72 61.11 34.66
C GLY A 71 8.71 60.10 34.07
N GLU A 72 8.98 59.01 34.77
CA GLU A 72 9.91 57.96 34.34
C GLU A 72 9.35 57.17 33.17
N THR A 73 10.23 56.75 32.26
CA THR A 73 9.85 55.93 31.11
C THR A 73 10.32 54.50 31.31
N ALA A 74 9.38 53.55 31.23
CA ALA A 74 9.66 52.13 31.31
C ALA A 74 9.80 51.56 29.90
N ASN A 75 11.03 51.24 29.52
CA ASN A 75 11.31 50.56 28.26
C ASN A 75 11.30 49.05 28.50
N ARG A 76 10.36 48.35 27.88
CA ARG A 76 10.28 46.89 27.95
C ARG A 76 11.28 46.29 26.96
N LEU A 77 12.32 45.63 27.47
CA LEU A 77 13.16 44.76 26.64
C LEU A 77 12.47 43.41 26.51
N THR A 78 11.53 43.30 25.56
CA THR A 78 10.91 42.01 25.24
C THR A 78 11.62 41.39 24.04
N MET A 79 12.31 40.26 24.25
CA MET A 79 12.59 39.32 23.18
C MET A 79 11.43 38.32 23.11
N PRO A 80 10.66 38.27 22.02
CA PRO A 80 9.66 37.22 21.85
C PRO A 80 10.36 35.86 21.82
N LEU A 81 9.98 34.93 22.71
CA LEU A 81 10.57 33.57 22.75
C LEU A 81 10.42 32.81 21.42
N LYS A 82 9.44 33.20 20.60
CA LYS A 82 9.25 32.69 19.22
C LYS A 82 10.40 33.07 18.29
N ASP A 83 11.00 34.24 18.46
CA ASP A 83 12.12 34.71 17.64
C ASP A 83 13.45 34.14 18.14
N ALA A 84 13.51 33.69 19.40
CA ALA A 84 14.70 33.11 20.02
C ALA A 84 14.91 31.61 19.73
N GLN A 85 14.07 30.98 18.88
CA GLN A 85 14.12 29.54 18.55
C GLN A 85 14.26 28.61 19.78
N PHE A 86 13.65 29.02 20.90
CA PHE A 86 13.89 28.36 22.18
C PHE A 86 13.24 26.98 22.24
N VAL A 87 12.05 26.83 21.65
CA VAL A 87 11.33 25.55 21.58
C VAL A 87 12.13 24.55 20.76
N GLU A 88 12.70 25.00 19.65
CA GLU A 88 13.57 24.21 18.78
C GLU A 88 14.85 23.79 19.51
N SER A 89 15.45 24.69 20.31
CA SER A 89 16.64 24.37 21.12
C SER A 89 16.36 23.33 22.21
N THR A 90 15.17 23.37 22.83
CA THR A 90 14.74 22.40 23.84
C THR A 90 14.48 21.04 23.19
N GLN A 91 13.74 21.03 22.07
CA GLN A 91 13.50 19.80 21.30
C GLN A 91 14.80 19.18 20.78
N ALA A 92 15.75 19.99 20.31
CA ALA A 92 17.06 19.52 19.89
C ALA A 92 17.86 18.90 21.04
N ASN A 93 17.70 19.43 22.25
CA ASN A 93 18.31 18.85 23.45
C ASN A 93 17.70 17.50 23.80
N ASP A 94 16.37 17.41 23.80
CA ASP A 94 15.64 16.16 24.05
C ASP A 94 16.05 15.07 23.03
N MET A 95 16.20 15.43 21.76
CA MET A 95 16.70 14.52 20.72
C MET A 95 18.15 14.06 20.98
N LYS A 96 19.03 14.94 21.47
CA LYS A 96 20.41 14.56 21.84
C LYS A 96 20.43 13.58 23.01
N ILE A 97 19.56 13.78 24.01
CA ILE A 97 19.42 12.87 25.15
C ILE A 97 18.94 11.49 24.67
N CYS A 98 17.92 11.44 23.82
CA CYS A 98 17.47 10.20 23.15
C CYS A 98 18.62 9.51 22.41
N GLY A 99 19.42 10.26 21.65
CA GLY A 99 20.57 9.74 20.92
C GLY A 99 21.63 9.08 21.82
N PHE A 100 21.93 9.67 22.99
CA PHE A 100 22.88 9.06 23.92
C PHE A 100 22.41 7.72 24.47
N TYR A 101 21.11 7.55 24.73
CA TYR A 101 20.58 6.29 25.22
C TYR A 101 20.17 5.32 24.10
N HIS A 102 20.40 5.70 22.83
CA HIS A 102 19.90 5.00 21.66
C HIS A 102 18.38 4.77 21.66
N VAL A 103 17.64 5.56 22.44
CA VAL A 103 16.18 5.45 22.54
C VAL A 103 15.56 6.26 21.41
N PRO A 104 14.77 5.66 20.51
CA PRO A 104 14.09 6.40 19.45
C PRO A 104 13.13 7.45 20.01
N PRO A 105 13.02 8.63 19.37
CA PRO A 105 12.18 9.74 19.86
C PRO A 105 10.70 9.38 20.08
N HIS A 106 10.15 8.49 19.26
CA HIS A 106 8.75 8.06 19.37
C HIS A 106 8.45 7.32 20.70
N LYS A 107 9.45 6.66 21.31
CA LYS A 107 9.30 6.01 22.64
C LYS A 107 9.29 7.02 23.78
N ALA A 108 9.90 8.19 23.58
CA ALA A 108 9.89 9.31 24.52
C ALA A 108 8.70 10.27 24.29
N ALA A 109 7.74 9.90 23.44
CA ALA A 109 6.62 10.73 23.01
C ALA A 109 7.03 12.07 22.34
N LEU A 110 8.26 12.14 21.83
CA LEU A 110 8.78 13.28 21.08
C LEU A 110 8.39 13.13 19.61
N PHE A 111 7.15 13.46 19.29
CA PHE A 111 6.65 13.41 17.91
C PHE A 111 7.03 14.69 17.16
N SER A 112 7.79 14.53 16.07
CA SER A 112 7.87 15.59 15.07
C SER A 112 6.52 15.70 14.35
N LYS A 113 6.15 16.89 13.88
CA LYS A 113 4.87 17.17 13.19
C LYS A 113 4.60 16.30 11.95
N ASN A 114 5.54 15.44 11.54
CA ASN A 114 5.48 14.65 10.31
C ASN A 114 5.74 13.14 10.50
N THR A 115 5.60 12.59 11.71
CA THR A 115 5.74 11.15 11.93
C THR A 115 4.46 10.43 11.46
N ASN A 116 4.50 9.91 10.22
CA ASN A 116 3.43 9.11 9.65
C ASN A 116 3.20 7.86 10.52
N ARG A 117 2.06 7.79 11.22
CA ARG A 117 1.64 6.65 12.06
C ARG A 117 1.57 5.30 11.31
N ASN A 118 1.69 5.31 9.99
CA ASN A 118 1.69 4.13 9.14
C ASN A 118 2.99 3.30 9.21
N ASN A 119 4.00 3.72 9.98
CA ASN A 119 5.28 3.00 10.08
C ASN A 119 5.75 2.68 11.50
N MET A 120 4.81 2.58 12.45
CA MET A 120 5.11 2.33 13.87
C MET A 120 5.82 0.97 14.09
N GLU A 121 5.65 0.03 13.16
CA GLU A 121 6.28 -1.30 13.19
C GLU A 121 7.77 -1.24 12.86
N GLN A 122 8.17 -0.54 11.79
CA GLN A 122 9.60 -0.35 11.49
C GLN A 122 10.29 0.49 12.57
N GLU A 123 9.56 1.44 13.18
CA GLU A 123 10.06 2.20 14.33
C GLU A 123 10.26 1.32 15.57
N ASN A 124 9.36 0.39 15.85
CA ASN A 124 9.52 -0.60 16.92
C ASN A 124 10.68 -1.57 16.65
N GLN A 125 10.85 -2.01 15.40
CA GLN A 125 11.99 -2.83 14.99
C GLN A 125 13.31 -2.09 15.21
N SER A 126 13.39 -0.82 14.78
CA SER A 126 14.57 0.01 15.01
C SER A 126 14.88 0.19 16.50
N TYR A 127 13.85 0.28 17.37
CA TYR A 127 14.07 0.33 18.83
C TYR A 127 14.69 -0.96 19.39
N VAL A 128 14.22 -2.12 18.91
CA VAL A 128 14.80 -3.41 19.28
C VAL A 128 16.25 -3.47 18.85
N ASP A 129 16.53 -3.16 17.59
CA ASP A 129 17.85 -3.31 16.99
C ASP A 129 18.89 -2.34 17.57
N SER A 130 18.51 -1.09 17.80
CA SER A 130 19.44 -0.03 18.21
C SER A 130 19.64 0.08 19.72
N CYS A 131 18.61 -0.25 20.52
CA CYS A 131 18.63 -0.05 21.97
C CYS A 131 18.58 -1.37 22.74
N LEU A 132 17.52 -2.16 22.54
CA LEU A 132 17.22 -3.28 23.43
C LEU A 132 18.20 -4.44 23.27
N ILE A 133 18.55 -4.82 22.03
CA ILE A 133 19.46 -5.95 21.77
C ILE A 133 20.77 -5.80 22.54
N HIS A 134 21.30 -4.59 22.62
CA HIS A 134 22.56 -4.34 23.31
C HIS A 134 22.48 -4.64 24.82
N TRP A 135 21.35 -4.32 25.45
CA TRP A 135 21.13 -4.55 26.88
C TRP A 135 20.71 -5.98 27.17
N THR A 136 19.79 -6.54 26.37
CA THR A 136 19.33 -7.92 26.55
C THR A 136 20.48 -8.90 26.38
N THR A 137 21.30 -8.75 25.34
CA THR A 137 22.47 -9.62 25.13
C THR A 137 23.44 -9.58 26.31
N ARG A 138 23.72 -8.39 26.86
CA ARG A 138 24.61 -8.25 28.03
C ARG A 138 24.03 -8.95 29.26
N TRP A 139 22.73 -8.81 29.49
CA TRP A 139 22.05 -9.45 30.61
C TRP A 139 21.98 -10.97 30.42
N GLU A 140 21.64 -11.45 29.24
CA GLU A 140 21.65 -12.88 28.88
C GLU A 140 23.02 -13.50 29.13
N GLN A 141 24.09 -12.87 28.63
CA GLN A 141 25.46 -13.32 28.86
C GLN A 141 25.82 -13.33 30.35
N ALA A 142 25.42 -12.31 31.11
CA ALA A 142 25.67 -12.26 32.55
C ALA A 142 24.90 -13.34 33.31
N ILE A 143 23.63 -13.54 32.99
CA ILE A 143 22.75 -14.55 33.61
C ILE A 143 23.25 -15.96 33.26
N SER A 144 23.53 -16.24 31.99
CA SER A 144 24.12 -17.51 31.56
C SER A 144 25.51 -17.74 32.15
N HIS A 145 26.29 -16.69 32.39
CA HIS A 145 27.59 -16.85 33.05
C HIS A 145 27.44 -17.21 34.54
N GLN A 146 26.47 -16.60 35.23
CA GLN A 146 26.29 -16.70 36.68
C GLN A 146 25.42 -17.88 37.13
N LEU A 147 24.41 -18.26 36.34
CA LEU A 147 23.41 -19.26 36.74
C LEU A 147 23.62 -20.64 36.11
N LEU A 148 24.31 -20.72 34.96
CA LEU A 148 24.57 -22.01 34.29
C LEU A 148 25.97 -22.50 34.58
N THR A 149 26.08 -23.80 34.87
CA THR A 149 27.36 -24.48 34.98
C THR A 149 28.04 -24.61 33.61
N PRO A 150 29.37 -24.85 33.57
CA PRO A 150 30.08 -25.11 32.32
C PRO A 150 29.61 -26.37 31.56
N GLU A 151 28.98 -27.33 32.26
CA GLU A 151 28.39 -28.52 31.63
C GLU A 151 27.06 -28.19 30.95
N GLU A 152 26.14 -27.52 31.66
CA GLU A 152 24.85 -27.10 31.12
C GLU A 152 24.98 -26.18 29.89
N ARG A 153 26.00 -25.31 29.87
CA ARG A 153 26.30 -24.48 28.69
C ARG A 153 26.82 -25.28 27.51
N ARG A 154 27.58 -26.36 27.76
CA ARG A 154 28.07 -27.27 26.69
C ARG A 154 26.93 -28.13 26.13
N ASP A 155 25.95 -28.44 26.97
CA ASP A 155 24.72 -29.14 26.57
C ASP A 155 23.74 -28.23 25.81
N GLY A 156 24.07 -26.95 25.62
CA GLY A 156 23.31 -26.01 24.79
C GLY A 156 22.22 -25.26 25.52
N LEU A 157 22.19 -25.25 26.86
CA LEU A 157 21.27 -24.42 27.63
C LEU A 157 21.69 -22.94 27.58
N PHE A 158 20.72 -22.07 27.30
CA PHE A 158 20.91 -20.62 27.29
C PHE A 158 19.68 -19.91 27.85
N PHE A 159 19.87 -18.66 28.27
CA PHE A 159 18.78 -17.77 28.64
C PHE A 159 18.66 -16.67 27.58
N GLU A 160 17.46 -16.40 27.10
CA GLU A 160 17.17 -15.36 26.11
C GLU A 160 15.93 -14.56 26.51
N PHE A 161 15.96 -13.25 26.31
CA PHE A 161 14.78 -12.40 26.41
C PHE A 161 13.95 -12.51 25.14
N ASN A 162 12.72 -12.98 25.27
CA ASN A 162 11.77 -13.04 24.16
C ASN A 162 11.29 -11.63 23.77
N LEU A 163 12.00 -10.99 22.85
CA LEU A 163 11.62 -9.70 22.26
C LEU A 163 10.57 -9.83 21.15
N SER A 164 10.24 -11.06 20.74
CA SER A 164 9.26 -11.34 19.71
C SER A 164 7.87 -10.78 20.06
N GLY A 165 7.54 -10.66 21.35
CA GLY A 165 6.32 -9.98 21.80
C GLY A 165 6.22 -8.51 21.40
N LEU A 166 7.35 -7.81 21.29
CA LEU A 166 7.42 -6.41 20.85
C LEU A 166 7.42 -6.28 19.32
N LEU A 167 7.86 -7.33 18.62
CA LEU A 167 7.91 -7.44 17.16
C LEU A 167 6.68 -8.14 16.54
N LYS A 168 5.67 -8.49 17.36
CA LYS A 168 4.43 -9.20 16.96
C LYS A 168 3.53 -8.44 15.96
N GLY A 169 3.95 -7.27 15.46
CA GLY A 169 3.18 -6.48 14.49
C GLY A 169 3.08 -7.13 13.09
N ASP A 170 4.08 -7.90 12.68
CA ASP A 170 4.13 -8.45 11.31
C ASP A 170 4.21 -9.99 11.31
N THR A 171 3.16 -10.65 11.81
CA THR A 171 3.03 -12.12 11.74
C THR A 171 2.98 -12.61 10.29
N GLU A 172 2.59 -11.75 9.34
CA GLU A 172 2.47 -12.09 7.93
C GLU A 172 3.85 -12.19 7.26
N ALA A 173 4.72 -11.18 7.38
CA ALA A 173 6.07 -11.26 6.83
C ALA A 173 6.93 -12.32 7.52
N ARG A 174 6.73 -12.54 8.83
CA ARG A 174 7.38 -13.65 9.55
C ARG A 174 6.93 -15.02 9.03
N GLY A 175 5.64 -15.17 8.74
CA GLY A 175 5.09 -16.36 8.10
C GLY A 175 5.66 -16.58 6.69
N GLU A 176 5.78 -15.52 5.89
CA GLU A 176 6.39 -15.59 4.55
C GLU A 176 7.89 -15.92 4.59
N PHE A 177 8.64 -15.36 5.54
CA PHE A 177 10.05 -15.65 5.73
C PHE A 177 10.30 -17.14 6.06
N TYR A 178 9.56 -17.70 7.03
CA TYR A 178 9.72 -19.11 7.38
C TYR A 178 9.20 -20.07 6.31
N LYS A 179 8.12 -19.71 5.62
CA LYS A 179 7.65 -20.46 4.46
C LYS A 179 8.72 -20.53 3.36
N THR A 180 9.42 -19.43 3.12
CA THR A 180 10.51 -19.37 2.13
C THR A 180 11.69 -20.24 2.56
N LEU A 181 12.12 -20.15 3.82
CA LEU A 181 13.20 -21.00 4.37
C LEU A 181 12.86 -22.49 4.30
N PHE A 182 11.65 -22.88 4.73
CA PHE A 182 11.21 -24.26 4.69
C PHE A 182 11.17 -24.81 3.26
N ASN A 183 10.70 -24.01 2.30
CA ASN A 183 10.69 -24.41 0.88
C ASN A 183 12.09 -24.56 0.27
N MET A 184 13.10 -23.87 0.82
CA MET A 184 14.50 -24.03 0.41
C MET A 184 15.20 -25.25 1.05
N GLY A 185 14.46 -26.09 1.78
CA GLY A 185 14.99 -27.28 2.45
C GLY A 185 15.62 -27.00 3.81
N TYR A 186 15.33 -25.86 4.43
CA TYR A 186 15.79 -25.55 5.78
C TYR A 186 15.06 -26.44 6.81
N PRO A 187 15.76 -27.16 7.70
CA PRO A 187 15.14 -28.11 8.62
C PRO A 187 14.14 -27.46 9.58
N LEU A 188 13.05 -28.17 9.88
CA LEU A 188 11.96 -27.69 10.74
C LEU A 188 12.45 -27.38 12.17
N ASN A 189 13.30 -28.23 12.75
CA ASN A 189 13.86 -28.02 14.08
C ASN A 189 14.74 -26.78 14.17
N ARG A 190 15.33 -26.33 13.06
CA ARG A 190 16.08 -25.06 13.00
C ARG A 190 15.16 -23.84 12.97
N ILE A 191 13.92 -24.00 12.51
CA ILE A 191 12.88 -22.96 12.59
C ILE A 191 12.31 -22.92 14.01
N LEU A 192 12.00 -24.08 14.60
CA LEU A 192 11.52 -24.18 15.99
C LEU A 192 12.54 -23.63 16.99
N ALA A 193 13.83 -23.91 16.79
CA ALA A 193 14.90 -23.32 17.59
C ALA A 193 14.95 -21.78 17.50
N LYS A 194 14.58 -21.18 16.35
CA LYS A 194 14.48 -19.71 16.20
C LYS A 194 13.24 -19.13 16.90
N GLU A 195 12.23 -19.96 17.12
CA GLU A 195 11.00 -19.61 17.84
C GLU A 195 11.08 -19.94 19.34
N ASN A 196 12.20 -20.50 19.81
CA ASN A 196 12.35 -21.04 21.17
C ASN A 196 11.31 -22.13 21.50
N GLU A 197 10.93 -22.92 20.49
CA GLU A 197 10.07 -24.08 20.65
C GLU A 197 10.90 -25.37 20.74
N ASN A 198 10.35 -26.38 21.42
CA ASN A 198 11.02 -27.66 21.58
C ASN A 198 11.17 -28.37 20.21
N PRO A 199 12.29 -29.07 19.97
CA PRO A 199 12.48 -29.82 18.75
C PRO A 199 11.47 -30.98 18.67
N VAL A 200 11.13 -31.37 17.44
CA VAL A 200 10.25 -32.50 17.14
C VAL A 200 11.03 -33.62 16.45
N GLU A 201 10.61 -34.87 16.70
CA GLU A 201 11.22 -36.05 16.10
C GLU A 201 11.01 -36.04 14.56
N GLY A 202 12.09 -36.21 13.79
CA GLY A 202 12.08 -36.09 12.32
C GLY A 202 12.19 -34.65 11.77
N GLY A 203 12.26 -33.63 12.63
CA GLY A 203 12.36 -32.22 12.21
C GLY A 203 13.77 -31.76 11.78
N ASP A 204 14.79 -32.61 11.90
CA ASP A 204 16.17 -32.30 11.48
C ASP A 204 16.43 -32.58 10.00
N GLU A 205 15.50 -33.24 9.31
CA GLU A 205 15.59 -33.52 7.88
C GLU A 205 15.13 -32.31 7.06
N GLY A 206 15.94 -31.95 6.06
CA GLY A 206 15.60 -30.91 5.09
C GLY A 206 14.69 -31.48 4.00
N TYR A 207 13.46 -30.97 3.89
CA TYR A 207 12.54 -31.38 2.83
C TYR A 207 12.74 -30.51 1.59
N ILE A 208 13.18 -31.11 0.48
CA ILE A 208 13.11 -30.48 -0.84
C ILE A 208 11.82 -30.92 -1.54
N GLN A 209 11.13 -29.98 -2.19
CA GLN A 209 10.01 -30.33 -3.06
C GLN A 209 10.55 -31.11 -4.26
N LEU A 210 10.09 -32.36 -4.43
CA LEU A 210 10.40 -33.25 -5.57
C LEU A 210 9.70 -32.77 -6.85
N ASN A 211 9.99 -31.55 -7.30
CA ASN A 211 9.62 -31.08 -8.62
C ASN A 211 10.89 -31.01 -9.45
N MET A 212 11.24 -32.13 -10.12
CA MET A 212 12.07 -32.24 -11.35
C MET A 212 12.35 -33.75 -11.58
N ILE A 213 11.54 -34.43 -12.39
CA ILE A 213 11.79 -35.82 -12.84
C ILE A 213 12.34 -35.77 -14.26
N PRO A 214 13.43 -36.49 -14.60
CA PRO A 214 13.93 -36.56 -15.96
C PRO A 214 12.91 -37.20 -16.91
N ILE A 215 12.70 -36.57 -18.07
CA ILE A 215 11.81 -36.97 -19.17
C ILE A 215 11.84 -38.46 -19.53
N SER A 216 12.96 -39.16 -19.29
CA SER A 216 13.12 -40.57 -19.63
C SER A 216 12.36 -41.57 -18.75
N LYS A 217 11.77 -41.14 -17.62
CA LYS A 217 11.04 -42.03 -16.68
C LYS A 217 9.58 -41.63 -16.41
N SER A 218 9.03 -40.69 -17.17
CA SER A 218 7.64 -40.21 -16.97
C SER A 218 6.57 -41.21 -17.47
N GLY A 219 6.92 -42.11 -18.40
CA GLY A 219 5.96 -43.08 -18.96
C GLY A 219 5.54 -44.21 -18.01
N ASP A 220 6.46 -44.70 -17.17
CA ASP A 220 6.25 -45.95 -16.42
C ASP A 220 5.44 -45.81 -15.11
N LEU A 221 5.13 -44.58 -14.69
CA LEU A 221 4.36 -44.31 -13.47
C LEU A 221 2.91 -43.87 -13.75
N ALA A 222 2.61 -43.44 -14.98
CA ALA A 222 1.25 -43.06 -15.38
C ALA A 222 0.32 -44.28 -15.47
N ASP A 223 0.83 -45.45 -15.86
CA ASP A 223 0.04 -46.68 -15.98
C ASP A 223 -0.28 -47.38 -14.66
N LYS A 224 0.36 -46.99 -13.54
CA LYS A 224 0.16 -47.65 -12.23
C LYS A 224 -0.71 -46.88 -11.23
N GLN A 225 -1.13 -45.65 -11.55
CA GLN A 225 -1.95 -44.83 -10.64
C GLN A 225 -3.43 -44.71 -11.04
N ILE A 226 -3.86 -45.35 -12.12
CA ILE A 226 -5.28 -45.36 -12.53
C ILE A 226 -6.07 -46.46 -11.79
N GLU A 227 -5.40 -47.47 -11.22
CA GLU A 227 -6.06 -48.53 -10.45
C GLU A 227 -5.86 -48.35 -8.94
N GLY A 228 -6.68 -47.49 -8.34
CA GLY A 228 -6.92 -47.50 -6.90
C GLY A 228 -6.73 -46.16 -6.21
N GLY A 229 -7.81 -45.39 -6.06
CA GLY A 229 -7.81 -44.19 -5.24
C GLY A 229 -9.21 -43.68 -4.96
N ASN A 230 -9.61 -43.71 -3.69
CA ASN A 230 -10.91 -43.30 -3.15
C ASN A 230 -11.25 -41.84 -3.55
N ASP A 231 -12.45 -41.61 -4.09
CA ASP A 231 -12.87 -40.37 -4.77
C ASP A 231 -12.79 -39.08 -3.93
N ASN A 232 -12.73 -39.19 -2.60
CA ASN A 232 -12.71 -38.05 -1.68
C ASN A 232 -11.33 -37.41 -1.48
N GLU A 233 -10.24 -38.17 -1.55
CA GLU A 233 -8.89 -37.60 -1.37
C GLU A 233 -8.45 -36.83 -2.61
N GLY A 234 -8.75 -37.35 -3.81
CA GLY A 234 -8.46 -36.68 -5.08
C GLY A 234 -9.17 -35.34 -5.24
N ALA A 235 -10.41 -35.21 -4.75
CA ALA A 235 -11.15 -33.95 -4.77
C ALA A 235 -10.54 -32.88 -3.84
N SER A 236 -10.00 -33.29 -2.69
CA SER A 236 -9.33 -32.37 -1.76
C SER A 236 -8.01 -31.85 -2.33
N VAL A 237 -7.18 -32.74 -2.89
CA VAL A 237 -5.89 -32.41 -3.50
C VAL A 237 -6.08 -31.49 -4.72
N ARG A 238 -7.07 -31.79 -5.58
CA ARG A 238 -7.42 -30.90 -6.72
C ARG A 238 -7.87 -29.51 -6.27
N ARG A 239 -8.68 -29.41 -5.21
CA ARG A 239 -9.09 -28.10 -4.64
C ARG A 239 -7.92 -27.33 -4.03
N PHE A 240 -6.94 -28.01 -3.44
CA PHE A 240 -5.73 -27.36 -2.92
C PHE A 240 -4.80 -26.88 -4.05
N ALA A 241 -4.64 -27.65 -5.12
CA ALA A 241 -3.91 -27.25 -6.31
C ALA A 241 -4.58 -26.05 -6.99
N GLU A 242 -5.90 -26.11 -7.22
CA GLU A 242 -6.73 -25.01 -7.74
C GLU A 242 -6.54 -23.73 -6.92
N LYS A 243 -6.65 -23.81 -5.58
CA LYS A 243 -6.42 -22.64 -4.71
C LYS A 243 -5.02 -22.06 -4.80
N ARG A 244 -3.96 -22.89 -4.92
CA ARG A 244 -2.59 -22.39 -5.03
C ARG A 244 -2.36 -21.68 -6.35
N SER A 245 -2.84 -22.24 -7.45
CA SER A 245 -2.64 -21.68 -8.78
C SER A 245 -3.43 -20.37 -8.99
N LEU A 246 -4.58 -20.23 -8.34
CA LEU A 246 -5.31 -18.95 -8.27
C LEU A 246 -4.53 -17.86 -7.56
N LEU A 247 -3.85 -18.18 -6.46
CA LEU A 247 -3.02 -17.19 -5.75
C LEU A 247 -1.88 -16.67 -6.63
N VAL A 248 -1.35 -17.49 -7.54
CA VAL A 248 -0.32 -17.07 -8.50
C VAL A 248 -0.91 -16.09 -9.52
N ARG A 249 -2.03 -16.44 -10.16
CA ARG A 249 -2.70 -15.56 -11.13
C ARG A 249 -3.17 -14.24 -10.50
N ASP A 250 -3.58 -14.24 -9.24
CA ASP A 250 -3.90 -13.03 -8.48
C ASP A 250 -2.70 -12.14 -8.22
N ARG A 251 -1.59 -12.75 -7.81
CA ARG A 251 -0.35 -12.03 -7.57
C ARG A 251 0.10 -11.34 -8.85
N LEU A 252 0.05 -12.05 -9.99
CA LEU A 252 0.35 -11.49 -11.30
C LEU A 252 -0.59 -10.32 -11.63
N ALA A 253 -1.90 -10.46 -11.45
CA ALA A 253 -2.85 -9.38 -11.66
C ALA A 253 -2.50 -8.13 -10.83
N ARG A 254 -2.19 -8.29 -9.54
CA ARG A 254 -1.78 -7.18 -8.65
C ARG A 254 -0.44 -6.56 -9.04
N GLN A 255 0.54 -7.38 -9.43
CA GLN A 255 1.87 -6.92 -9.83
C GLN A 255 1.82 -6.10 -11.12
N TYR A 256 0.97 -6.48 -12.07
CA TYR A 256 0.82 -5.80 -13.34
C TYR A 256 -0.19 -4.64 -13.31
N HIS A 257 -1.06 -4.57 -12.31
CA HIS A 257 -2.05 -3.48 -12.16
C HIS A 257 -1.45 -2.08 -12.32
N PRO A 258 -0.33 -1.71 -11.66
CA PRO A 258 0.26 -0.38 -11.83
C PRO A 258 0.77 -0.09 -13.26
N LEU A 259 1.17 -1.13 -14.01
CA LEU A 259 1.61 -0.99 -15.39
C LEU A 259 0.42 -0.74 -16.32
N PHE A 260 -0.68 -1.49 -16.12
CA PHE A 260 -1.93 -1.24 -16.81
C PHE A 260 -2.49 0.14 -16.51
N LEU A 261 -2.44 0.58 -15.24
CA LEU A 261 -2.89 1.90 -14.82
C LEU A 261 -2.15 3.00 -15.57
N ARG A 262 -0.81 2.97 -15.59
CA ARG A 262 0.00 3.96 -16.32
C ARG A 262 -0.28 3.99 -17.81
N ALA A 263 -0.43 2.83 -18.45
CA ALA A 263 -0.77 2.75 -19.87
C ALA A 263 -2.18 3.31 -20.14
N ALA A 264 -3.15 2.98 -19.29
CA ALA A 264 -4.52 3.47 -19.36
C ALA A 264 -4.60 4.98 -19.13
N GLU A 265 -3.84 5.53 -18.18
CA GLU A 265 -3.74 6.98 -17.92
C GLU A 265 -3.29 7.73 -19.17
N LYS A 266 -2.28 7.24 -19.90
CA LYS A 266 -1.84 7.88 -21.15
C LYS A 266 -2.94 7.89 -22.21
N ILE A 267 -3.63 6.77 -22.39
CA ILE A 267 -4.74 6.63 -23.36
C ILE A 267 -5.86 7.62 -23.00
N VAL A 268 -6.32 7.58 -21.75
CA VAL A 268 -7.43 8.42 -21.27
C VAL A 268 -7.05 9.90 -21.31
N ASN A 269 -5.83 10.27 -20.91
CA ASN A 269 -5.37 11.64 -20.98
C ASN A 269 -5.28 12.14 -22.43
N ARG A 270 -4.83 11.31 -23.38
CA ARG A 270 -4.82 11.67 -24.79
C ARG A 270 -6.23 11.96 -25.30
N GLU A 271 -7.18 11.08 -25.01
CA GLU A 271 -8.60 11.28 -25.38
C GLU A 271 -9.13 12.58 -24.77
N ARG A 272 -8.99 12.76 -23.46
CA ARG A 272 -9.47 13.93 -22.73
C ARG A 272 -8.91 15.22 -23.31
N LEU A 273 -7.59 15.31 -23.47
CA LEU A 273 -6.93 16.50 -24.00
C LEU A 273 -7.24 16.76 -25.47
N ALA A 274 -7.46 15.71 -26.27
CA ALA A 274 -7.86 15.88 -27.67
C ALA A 274 -9.29 16.43 -27.76
N VAL A 275 -10.23 15.83 -27.02
CA VAL A 275 -11.64 16.26 -27.00
C VAL A 275 -11.77 17.67 -26.45
N LYS A 276 -11.13 18.00 -25.32
CA LYS A 276 -11.14 19.36 -24.74
C LYS A 276 -10.60 20.42 -25.70
N ARG A 277 -9.48 20.12 -26.37
CA ARG A 277 -8.92 21.04 -27.37
C ARG A 277 -9.87 21.27 -28.53
N GLU A 278 -10.59 20.23 -28.96
CA GLU A 278 -11.54 20.37 -30.05
C GLU A 278 -12.77 21.18 -29.63
N ILE A 279 -13.32 20.92 -28.44
CA ILE A 279 -14.42 21.73 -27.86
C ILE A 279 -14.05 23.22 -27.88
N GLY A 280 -12.86 23.57 -27.38
CA GLY A 280 -12.40 24.95 -27.33
C GLY A 280 -12.16 25.61 -28.71
N LYS A 281 -12.02 24.86 -29.80
CA LYS A 281 -12.01 25.41 -31.17
C LYS A 281 -13.43 25.68 -31.67
N GLN A 282 -14.31 24.71 -31.49
CA GLN A 282 -15.69 24.74 -31.98
C GLN A 282 -16.49 25.88 -31.31
N GLU A 283 -16.19 26.20 -30.05
CA GLU A 283 -16.77 27.37 -29.36
C GLU A 283 -16.31 28.71 -29.95
N LYS A 284 -15.05 28.80 -30.40
CA LYS A 284 -14.47 30.03 -30.96
C LYS A 284 -14.96 30.31 -32.39
N GLU A 285 -15.14 29.26 -33.18
CA GLU A 285 -15.48 29.37 -34.61
C GLU A 285 -17.00 29.49 -34.87
N ARG A 286 -17.85 29.38 -33.83
CA ARG A 286 -19.34 29.37 -33.92
C ARG A 286 -19.89 28.32 -34.91
N ALA A 287 -19.09 27.33 -35.28
CA ALA A 287 -19.43 26.33 -36.29
C ALA A 287 -19.64 24.95 -35.64
N LYS A 288 -20.74 24.75 -34.89
CA LYS A 288 -21.08 23.48 -34.22
C LYS A 288 -21.10 22.22 -35.12
N SER A 289 -21.05 22.36 -36.45
CA SER A 289 -21.44 21.30 -37.39
C SER A 289 -20.41 20.21 -37.64
N ASP A 290 -19.20 20.26 -37.05
CA ASP A 290 -18.12 19.30 -37.41
C ASP A 290 -17.58 18.45 -36.24
N MET A 291 -18.18 18.54 -35.05
CA MET A 291 -17.70 17.77 -33.88
C MET A 291 -17.92 16.26 -34.04
N GLU A 292 -19.05 15.82 -34.59
CA GLU A 292 -19.32 14.39 -34.80
C GLU A 292 -18.38 13.79 -35.86
N THR A 293 -18.11 14.51 -36.95
CA THR A 293 -17.12 14.10 -37.96
C THR A 293 -15.72 13.97 -37.35
N TRP A 294 -15.33 14.96 -36.56
CA TRP A 294 -14.03 14.96 -35.89
C TRP A 294 -13.89 13.77 -34.95
N LEU A 295 -14.90 13.49 -34.12
CA LEU A 295 -14.91 12.34 -33.21
C LEU A 295 -14.74 11.03 -34.00
N ASN A 296 -15.51 10.84 -35.08
CA ASN A 296 -15.41 9.65 -35.91
C ASN A 296 -13.98 9.47 -36.46
N ASN A 297 -13.37 10.55 -36.96
CA ASN A 297 -12.00 10.49 -37.49
C ASN A 297 -10.96 10.21 -36.39
N PHE A 298 -11.07 10.87 -35.24
CA PHE A 298 -10.18 10.68 -34.09
C PHE A 298 -10.25 9.25 -33.56
N TYR A 299 -11.46 8.73 -33.31
CA TYR A 299 -11.66 7.38 -32.77
C TYR A 299 -11.40 6.26 -33.78
N ARG A 300 -11.38 6.55 -35.09
CA ARG A 300 -10.92 5.61 -36.11
C ARG A 300 -9.41 5.38 -36.06
N ALA A 301 -8.63 6.40 -35.70
CA ALA A 301 -7.17 6.33 -35.59
C ALA A 301 -6.68 5.91 -34.18
N LEU A 302 -7.50 6.12 -33.15
CA LEU A 302 -7.14 5.84 -31.76
C LEU A 302 -6.70 4.37 -31.48
N PRO A 303 -7.27 3.32 -32.11
CA PRO A 303 -6.88 1.95 -31.83
C PRO A 303 -5.38 1.66 -32.03
N GLU A 304 -4.74 2.23 -33.05
CA GLU A 304 -3.30 2.06 -33.28
C GLU A 304 -2.46 2.65 -32.14
N TYR A 305 -2.86 3.80 -31.63
CA TYR A 305 -2.22 4.42 -30.47
C TYR A 305 -2.40 3.56 -29.22
N ILE A 306 -3.62 3.05 -28.97
CA ILE A 306 -3.90 2.15 -27.84
C ILE A 306 -3.00 0.92 -27.90
N LYS A 307 -2.90 0.26 -29.06
CA LYS A 307 -2.04 -0.92 -29.26
C LYS A 307 -0.59 -0.64 -28.90
N THR A 308 -0.09 0.53 -29.27
CA THR A 308 1.30 0.94 -28.99
C THR A 308 1.54 1.15 -27.49
N GLU A 309 0.59 1.76 -26.78
CA GLU A 309 0.76 2.10 -25.36
C GLU A 309 0.51 0.91 -24.42
N ILE A 310 -0.55 0.14 -24.66
CA ILE A 310 -0.97 -0.96 -23.75
C ILE A 310 -0.50 -2.33 -24.21
N GLY A 311 -0.16 -2.49 -25.50
CA GLY A 311 0.23 -3.77 -26.09
C GLY A 311 1.43 -4.43 -25.40
N PRO A 312 2.55 -3.73 -25.17
CA PRO A 312 3.70 -4.32 -24.46
C PRO A 312 3.36 -4.79 -23.05
N VAL A 313 2.47 -4.08 -22.34
CA VAL A 313 2.00 -4.46 -21.00
C VAL A 313 1.18 -5.74 -21.09
N PHE A 314 0.23 -5.82 -22.03
CA PHE A 314 -0.55 -7.03 -22.26
C PHE A 314 0.31 -8.21 -22.69
N GLN A 315 1.30 -8.04 -23.57
CA GLN A 315 2.18 -9.11 -24.01
C GLN A 315 2.98 -9.71 -22.86
N SER A 316 3.60 -8.85 -22.03
CA SER A 316 4.33 -9.31 -20.85
C SER A 316 3.40 -9.99 -19.84
N PHE A 317 2.22 -9.41 -19.59
CA PHE A 317 1.23 -9.99 -18.67
C PHE A 317 0.70 -11.32 -19.16
N ALA A 318 0.34 -11.42 -20.45
CA ALA A 318 -0.22 -12.61 -21.06
C ALA A 318 0.77 -13.77 -20.98
N ARG A 319 2.06 -13.53 -21.26
CA ARG A 319 3.10 -14.55 -21.13
C ARG A 319 3.23 -15.05 -19.69
N ALA A 320 3.31 -14.15 -18.72
CA ALA A 320 3.42 -14.54 -17.31
C ALA A 320 2.20 -15.35 -16.83
N VAL A 321 0.99 -14.98 -17.27
CA VAL A 321 -0.23 -15.75 -16.97
C VAL A 321 -0.25 -17.08 -17.72
N ALA A 322 0.20 -17.13 -18.96
CA ALA A 322 0.26 -18.35 -19.76
C ALA A 322 1.20 -19.36 -19.12
N ASP A 323 2.39 -18.94 -18.70
CA ASP A 323 3.36 -19.78 -17.98
C ASP A 323 2.74 -20.35 -16.69
N ALA A 324 2.11 -19.50 -15.88
CA ALA A 324 1.44 -19.93 -14.65
C ALA A 324 0.24 -20.86 -14.91
N SER A 325 -0.49 -20.65 -16.01
CA SER A 325 -1.65 -21.48 -16.37
C SER A 325 -1.22 -22.83 -16.96
N ALA A 326 -0.13 -22.83 -17.74
CA ALA A 326 0.52 -24.02 -18.28
C ALA A 326 1.01 -24.92 -17.14
N GLU A 327 1.68 -24.34 -16.14
CA GLU A 327 2.10 -25.04 -14.92
C GLU A 327 0.90 -25.56 -14.11
N GLU A 328 -0.17 -24.76 -13.97
CA GLU A 328 -1.40 -25.17 -13.27
C GLU A 328 -2.08 -26.38 -13.90
N ILE A 329 -2.13 -26.41 -15.23
CA ILE A 329 -2.87 -27.43 -16.00
C ILE A 329 -1.97 -28.64 -16.33
N GLY A 330 -0.64 -28.47 -16.29
CA GLY A 330 0.34 -29.49 -16.66
C GLY A 330 0.46 -29.68 -18.17
N VAL A 331 0.43 -28.57 -18.93
CA VAL A 331 0.46 -28.58 -20.40
C VAL A 331 1.49 -27.60 -20.94
N ASP A 332 2.07 -27.91 -22.09
CA ASP A 332 2.94 -27.00 -22.81
C ASP A 332 2.11 -26.16 -23.79
N LEU A 333 2.23 -24.85 -23.70
CA LEU A 333 1.57 -23.92 -24.62
C LEU A 333 2.58 -23.43 -25.66
N ASP A 334 2.15 -23.41 -26.93
CA ASP A 334 2.96 -22.85 -28.00
C ASP A 334 3.03 -21.32 -27.88
N GLU A 335 4.24 -20.78 -27.80
CA GLU A 335 4.50 -19.33 -27.74
C GLU A 335 3.87 -18.60 -28.94
N SER A 336 3.81 -19.24 -30.12
CA SER A 336 3.19 -18.65 -31.31
C SER A 336 1.67 -18.51 -31.17
N GLU A 337 1.03 -19.47 -30.49
CA GLU A 337 -0.40 -19.44 -30.18
C GLU A 337 -0.71 -18.34 -29.16
N ILE A 338 0.10 -18.23 -28.10
CA ILE A 338 -0.02 -17.17 -27.09
C ILE A 338 0.12 -15.79 -27.74
N ALA A 339 1.13 -15.61 -28.59
CA ALA A 339 1.39 -14.34 -29.28
C ALA A 339 0.22 -13.94 -30.21
N ARG A 340 -0.29 -14.89 -31.00
CA ARG A 340 -1.45 -14.67 -31.88
C ARG A 340 -2.70 -14.30 -31.09
N PHE A 341 -3.03 -15.08 -30.06
CA PHE A 341 -4.18 -14.81 -29.20
C PHE A 341 -4.09 -13.44 -28.52
N THR A 342 -2.91 -13.11 -28.00
CA THR A 342 -2.67 -11.84 -27.32
C THR A 342 -2.79 -10.67 -28.29
N GLY A 343 -2.27 -10.80 -29.52
CA GLY A 343 -2.45 -9.82 -30.59
C GLY A 343 -3.93 -9.55 -30.89
N ASP A 344 -4.71 -10.61 -31.12
CA ASP A 344 -6.15 -10.51 -31.37
C ASP A 344 -6.91 -9.90 -30.18
N TYR A 345 -6.49 -10.24 -28.96
CA TYR A 345 -7.07 -9.69 -27.74
C TYR A 345 -6.85 -8.18 -27.65
N ILE A 346 -5.61 -7.72 -27.89
CA ILE A 346 -5.25 -6.29 -27.84
C ILE A 346 -6.01 -5.52 -28.94
N GLU A 347 -6.12 -6.07 -30.15
CA GLU A 347 -6.90 -5.46 -31.25
C GLU A 347 -8.37 -5.30 -30.83
N ARG A 348 -9.01 -6.37 -30.34
CA ARG A 348 -10.40 -6.32 -29.85
C ARG A 348 -10.56 -5.35 -28.70
N TYR A 349 -9.60 -5.27 -27.77
CA TYR A 349 -9.62 -4.30 -26.68
C TYR A 349 -9.58 -2.86 -27.22
N ALA A 350 -8.65 -2.55 -28.12
CA ALA A 350 -8.48 -1.23 -28.70
C ALA A 350 -9.76 -0.76 -29.42
N GLN A 351 -10.36 -1.64 -30.21
CA GLN A 351 -11.63 -1.36 -30.90
C GLN A 351 -12.80 -1.15 -29.92
N ARG A 352 -12.93 -2.01 -28.89
CA ARG A 352 -13.98 -1.86 -27.86
C ARG A 352 -13.85 -0.57 -27.08
N HIS A 353 -12.62 -0.18 -26.71
CA HIS A 353 -12.37 1.06 -25.98
C HIS A 353 -12.73 2.27 -26.83
N ALA A 354 -12.23 2.33 -28.07
CA ALA A 354 -12.50 3.43 -28.98
C ALA A 354 -13.99 3.54 -29.33
N GLY A 355 -14.64 2.43 -29.67
CA GLY A 355 -16.09 2.39 -29.95
C GLY A 355 -16.94 2.76 -28.74
N GLY A 356 -16.53 2.33 -27.53
CA GLY A 356 -17.20 2.68 -26.29
C GLY A 356 -17.08 4.17 -25.95
N SER A 357 -15.91 4.78 -26.18
CA SER A 357 -15.71 6.23 -26.03
C SER A 357 -16.55 7.02 -27.04
N LEU A 358 -16.44 6.66 -28.33
CA LEU A 358 -17.18 7.32 -29.40
C LEU A 358 -18.69 7.25 -29.15
N GLY A 359 -19.22 6.06 -28.85
CA GLY A 359 -20.64 5.87 -28.61
C GLY A 359 -21.18 6.73 -27.45
N GLN A 360 -20.40 6.93 -26.39
CA GLN A 360 -20.81 7.79 -25.27
C GLN A 360 -20.79 9.27 -25.64
N LEU A 361 -19.76 9.75 -26.32
CA LEU A 361 -19.67 11.16 -26.72
C LEU A 361 -20.68 11.51 -27.81
N THR A 362 -20.89 10.63 -28.78
CA THR A 362 -21.94 10.78 -29.79
C THR A 362 -23.34 10.74 -29.19
N ALA A 363 -23.57 9.94 -28.14
CA ALA A 363 -24.85 9.94 -27.43
C ALA A 363 -25.14 11.31 -26.77
N ILE A 364 -24.12 11.93 -26.15
CA ILE A 364 -24.24 13.29 -25.59
C ILE A 364 -24.49 14.32 -26.70
N LEU A 365 -23.78 14.24 -27.82
CA LEU A 365 -23.98 15.17 -28.95
C LEU A 365 -25.36 15.09 -29.60
N ARG A 366 -25.98 13.91 -29.62
CA ARG A 366 -27.29 13.67 -30.25
C ARG A 366 -28.45 14.04 -29.33
N ASP A 367 -28.18 14.20 -28.03
CA ASP A 367 -29.18 14.63 -27.06
C ASP A 367 -29.38 16.15 -27.19
N LYS A 368 -30.62 16.55 -27.50
CA LYS A 368 -30.98 17.96 -27.72
C LYS A 368 -30.97 18.78 -26.44
N GLU A 369 -31.02 18.14 -25.27
CA GLU A 369 -30.95 18.79 -23.97
C GLU A 369 -29.51 19.04 -23.50
N LYS A 370 -28.52 18.51 -24.22
CA LYS A 370 -27.10 18.54 -23.85
C LYS A 370 -26.31 19.58 -24.65
N GLU A 371 -25.32 20.16 -24.00
CA GLU A 371 -24.41 21.15 -24.57
C GLU A 371 -22.99 20.59 -24.79
N LEU A 372 -22.13 21.34 -25.49
CA LEU A 372 -20.73 20.96 -25.68
C LEU A 372 -19.97 20.85 -24.34
N SER A 373 -20.39 21.62 -23.33
CA SER A 373 -19.87 21.55 -21.95
C SER A 373 -20.14 20.20 -21.29
N ASP A 374 -21.22 19.48 -21.62
CA ASP A 374 -21.48 18.13 -21.12
C ASP A 374 -20.46 17.11 -21.63
N LEU A 375 -19.90 17.31 -22.84
CA LEU A 375 -18.78 16.50 -23.31
C LEU A 375 -17.54 16.73 -22.44
N GLU A 376 -17.29 17.98 -22.05
CA GLU A 376 -16.16 18.32 -21.19
C GLU A 376 -16.29 17.63 -19.82
N VAL A 377 -17.45 17.72 -19.20
CA VAL A 377 -17.77 17.02 -17.94
C VAL A 377 -17.54 15.52 -18.09
N ARG A 378 -17.97 14.91 -19.20
CA ARG A 378 -17.80 13.47 -19.43
C ARG A 378 -16.33 13.07 -19.51
N VAL A 379 -15.50 13.82 -20.24
CA VAL A 379 -14.07 13.49 -20.38
C VAL A 379 -13.26 13.83 -19.14
N ASP A 380 -13.73 14.74 -18.28
CA ASP A 380 -13.13 14.98 -16.96
C ASP A 380 -13.40 13.83 -15.99
N GLU A 381 -14.64 13.32 -15.93
CA GLU A 381 -14.97 12.12 -15.14
C GLU A 381 -14.13 10.91 -15.58
N TRP A 382 -13.85 10.81 -16.89
CA TRP A 382 -12.93 9.79 -17.39
C TRP A 382 -11.52 9.96 -16.85
N GLY A 383 -11.01 11.20 -16.80
CA GLY A 383 -9.70 11.52 -16.26
C GLY A 383 -9.52 11.07 -14.81
N GLU A 384 -10.61 11.05 -14.02
CA GLU A 384 -10.57 10.66 -12.61
C GLU A 384 -10.69 9.14 -12.39
N THR A 385 -11.57 8.47 -13.14
CA THR A 385 -11.97 7.09 -12.77
C THR A 385 -11.68 6.03 -13.83
N ARG A 386 -11.49 6.41 -15.09
CA ARG A 386 -11.50 5.45 -16.20
C ARG A 386 -10.23 4.61 -16.26
N ALA A 387 -9.08 5.19 -15.95
CA ALA A 387 -7.81 4.46 -15.98
C ALA A 387 -7.79 3.32 -14.95
N GLU A 388 -8.25 3.59 -13.72
CA GLU A 388 -8.34 2.58 -12.66
C GLU A 388 -9.34 1.46 -13.00
N LYS A 389 -10.48 1.83 -13.58
CA LYS A 389 -11.46 0.86 -14.10
C LYS A 389 -10.82 -0.02 -15.17
N ILE A 390 -10.08 0.54 -16.12
CA ILE A 390 -9.39 -0.22 -17.16
C ILE A 390 -8.40 -1.21 -16.53
N ALA A 391 -7.51 -0.73 -15.65
CA ALA A 391 -6.49 -1.56 -15.02
C ALA A 391 -7.09 -2.73 -14.23
N THR A 392 -8.12 -2.46 -13.43
CA THR A 392 -8.81 -3.50 -12.65
C THR A 392 -9.48 -4.53 -13.55
N ASN A 393 -10.18 -4.10 -14.60
CA ASN A 393 -10.90 -5.05 -15.44
C ASN A 393 -10.00 -5.85 -16.35
N GLU A 394 -8.98 -5.24 -16.94
CA GLU A 394 -8.14 -5.90 -17.93
C GLU A 394 -7.16 -6.89 -17.28
N THR A 395 -6.75 -6.66 -16.03
CA THR A 395 -6.00 -7.66 -15.26
C THR A 395 -6.85 -8.91 -14.97
N VAL A 396 -8.12 -8.72 -14.58
CA VAL A 396 -9.05 -9.85 -14.36
C VAL A 396 -9.43 -10.52 -15.69
N ARG A 397 -9.81 -9.74 -16.69
CA ARG A 397 -10.26 -10.24 -18.00
C ARG A 397 -9.14 -10.93 -18.74
N GLY A 398 -7.97 -10.30 -18.82
CA GLY A 398 -6.80 -10.84 -19.50
C GLY A 398 -6.34 -12.13 -18.85
N SER A 399 -6.28 -12.17 -17.51
CA SER A 399 -5.88 -13.37 -16.78
C SER A 399 -6.79 -14.57 -17.09
N ASN A 400 -8.11 -14.36 -17.03
CA ASN A 400 -9.06 -15.43 -17.32
C ASN A 400 -9.10 -15.82 -18.80
N ALA A 401 -8.90 -14.88 -19.72
CA ALA A 401 -8.85 -15.16 -21.16
C ALA A 401 -7.65 -16.04 -21.52
N ILE A 402 -6.48 -15.77 -20.94
CA ILE A 402 -5.26 -16.56 -21.16
C ILE A 402 -5.37 -17.94 -20.49
N PHE A 403 -5.92 -18.01 -19.29
CA PHE A 403 -6.19 -19.31 -18.66
C PHE A 403 -7.16 -20.15 -19.50
N GLN A 404 -8.21 -19.53 -20.05
CA GLN A 404 -9.16 -20.22 -20.92
C GLN A 404 -8.50 -20.71 -22.21
N LEU A 405 -7.60 -19.91 -22.81
CA LEU A 405 -6.78 -20.35 -23.94
C LEU A 405 -6.00 -21.62 -23.55
N ALA A 406 -5.29 -21.60 -22.43
CA ALA A 406 -4.49 -22.72 -21.97
C ALA A 406 -5.33 -24.00 -21.79
N ALA A 407 -6.47 -23.88 -21.12
CA ALA A 407 -7.41 -24.98 -20.91
C ALA A 407 -7.96 -25.52 -22.24
N PHE A 408 -8.33 -24.65 -23.18
CA PHE A 408 -8.92 -25.07 -24.46
C PHE A 408 -7.89 -25.68 -25.41
N SER A 409 -6.65 -25.18 -25.45
CA SER A 409 -5.55 -25.80 -26.19
C SER A 409 -5.25 -27.22 -25.67
N ALA A 410 -5.49 -27.47 -24.38
CA ALA A 410 -5.40 -28.79 -23.75
C ALA A 410 -6.63 -29.69 -23.96
N GLY A 411 -7.67 -29.22 -24.66
CA GLY A 411 -8.94 -29.95 -24.82
C GLY A 411 -9.80 -30.01 -23.54
N LEU A 412 -9.47 -29.21 -22.52
CA LEU A 412 -10.22 -29.11 -21.28
C LEU A 412 -11.37 -28.10 -21.41
N GLY A 413 -12.34 -28.18 -20.49
CA GLY A 413 -13.38 -27.17 -20.35
C GLY A 413 -13.15 -26.35 -19.09
N THR A 414 -13.60 -25.11 -19.07
CA THR A 414 -13.43 -24.21 -17.92
C THR A 414 -14.70 -24.07 -17.10
N PHE A 415 -14.58 -24.03 -15.78
CA PHE A 415 -15.66 -23.73 -14.85
C PHE A 415 -15.61 -22.29 -14.37
N TRP A 416 -16.77 -21.63 -14.30
CA TRP A 416 -16.88 -20.34 -13.63
C TRP A 416 -16.84 -20.52 -12.12
N ARG A 417 -15.99 -19.78 -11.43
CA ARG A 417 -15.81 -19.87 -9.98
C ARG A 417 -15.84 -18.51 -9.31
N ILE A 418 -16.33 -18.50 -8.08
CA ILE A 418 -16.48 -17.32 -7.23
C ILE A 418 -15.52 -17.35 -6.04
N ARG A 419 -15.16 -16.19 -5.48
CA ARG A 419 -14.16 -16.07 -4.41
C ARG A 419 -14.71 -16.16 -2.99
N GLY A 420 -16.03 -16.16 -2.81
CA GLY A 420 -16.65 -16.34 -1.50
C GLY A 420 -18.05 -15.75 -1.37
N ALA A 421 -18.54 -15.69 -0.13
CA ALA A 421 -19.92 -15.32 0.18
C ALA A 421 -20.31 -13.90 -0.24
N LYS A 422 -19.34 -12.97 -0.29
CA LYS A 422 -19.52 -11.57 -0.69
C LYS A 422 -19.69 -11.37 -2.21
N THR A 423 -19.53 -12.42 -3.01
CA THR A 423 -19.72 -12.35 -4.46
C THR A 423 -21.17 -11.96 -4.79
N CYS A 424 -21.35 -11.12 -5.82
CA CYS A 424 -22.68 -10.64 -6.21
C CYS A 424 -23.61 -11.79 -6.66
N PRO A 425 -24.94 -11.63 -6.54
CA PRO A 425 -25.92 -12.65 -6.94
C PRO A 425 -25.79 -13.11 -8.40
N TYR A 426 -25.49 -12.19 -9.33
CA TYR A 426 -25.32 -12.51 -10.76
C TYR A 426 -24.15 -13.47 -11.00
N CYS A 427 -23.02 -13.23 -10.35
CA CYS A 427 -21.87 -14.12 -10.47
C CYS A 427 -22.08 -15.46 -9.74
N LYS A 428 -22.90 -15.49 -8.67
CA LYS A 428 -23.30 -16.73 -7.99
C LYS A 428 -24.12 -17.65 -8.90
N GLU A 429 -24.98 -17.09 -9.75
CA GLU A 429 -25.79 -17.86 -10.71
C GLU A 429 -24.94 -18.58 -11.78
N LEU A 430 -23.76 -18.02 -12.10
CA LEU A 430 -22.82 -18.62 -13.03
C LEU A 430 -21.88 -19.63 -12.36
N ASN A 431 -21.75 -19.61 -11.03
CA ASN A 431 -20.80 -20.46 -10.31
C ASN A 431 -21.04 -21.96 -10.59
N GLY A 432 -19.99 -22.66 -11.00
CA GLY A 432 -20.03 -24.09 -11.31
C GLY A 432 -20.54 -24.43 -12.71
N ARG A 433 -21.02 -23.46 -13.51
CA ARG A 433 -21.26 -23.69 -14.94
C ARG A 433 -19.94 -24.04 -15.61
N ARG A 434 -19.99 -24.88 -16.66
CA ARG A 434 -18.84 -25.31 -17.45
C ARG A 434 -19.05 -24.92 -18.90
N VAL A 435 -17.98 -24.51 -19.57
CA VAL A 435 -17.96 -24.25 -21.02
C VAL A 435 -16.74 -24.90 -21.66
N ARG A 436 -16.87 -25.30 -22.92
CA ARG A 436 -15.79 -25.78 -23.79
C ARG A 436 -15.45 -24.76 -24.88
N SER A 437 -14.42 -25.05 -25.66
CA SER A 437 -14.03 -24.21 -26.81
C SER A 437 -15.23 -24.00 -27.75
N GLY A 438 -15.51 -22.73 -28.08
CA GLY A 438 -16.66 -22.33 -28.89
C GLY A 438 -17.95 -22.05 -28.12
N GLU A 439 -18.04 -22.39 -26.83
CA GLU A 439 -19.19 -22.11 -25.98
C GLU A 439 -19.00 -20.81 -25.17
N SER A 440 -20.10 -20.29 -24.63
CA SER A 440 -20.14 -19.11 -23.78
C SER A 440 -20.92 -19.39 -22.50
N PHE A 441 -20.60 -18.67 -21.41
CA PHE A 441 -21.38 -18.79 -20.17
C PHE A 441 -22.72 -18.06 -20.28
N VAL A 442 -22.71 -16.92 -20.98
CA VAL A 442 -23.89 -16.13 -21.36
C VAL A 442 -23.63 -15.47 -22.71
N ASN A 443 -24.67 -15.36 -23.53
CA ASN A 443 -24.66 -14.76 -24.85
C ASN A 443 -25.10 -13.29 -24.83
N ASP A 444 -24.83 -12.59 -25.93
CA ASP A 444 -25.35 -11.23 -26.10
C ASP A 444 -26.89 -11.24 -26.14
N GLY A 445 -27.52 -10.36 -25.36
CA GLY A 445 -28.97 -10.28 -25.26
C GLY A 445 -29.61 -11.17 -24.18
N ASP A 446 -28.86 -12.11 -23.60
CA ASP A 446 -29.34 -12.90 -22.45
C ASP A 446 -29.69 -11.99 -21.26
N GLU A 447 -30.57 -12.47 -20.38
CA GLU A 447 -30.98 -11.77 -19.17
C GLU A 447 -30.73 -12.64 -17.93
N LEU A 448 -29.98 -12.12 -16.97
CA LEU A 448 -29.76 -12.76 -15.67
C LEU A 448 -30.63 -12.08 -14.61
N ASN A 449 -31.43 -12.84 -13.88
CA ASN A 449 -32.31 -12.32 -12.84
C ASN A 449 -32.28 -13.20 -11.56
N PRO A 450 -31.12 -13.27 -10.87
CA PRO A 450 -30.98 -14.08 -9.67
C PRO A 450 -31.70 -13.46 -8.47
N GLU A 451 -32.17 -14.32 -7.56
CA GLU A 451 -32.72 -13.89 -6.27
C GLU A 451 -31.70 -13.07 -5.47
N GLY A 452 -32.13 -11.92 -4.96
CA GLY A 452 -31.27 -10.96 -4.25
C GLY A 452 -30.46 -10.01 -5.14
N GLY A 453 -30.58 -10.11 -6.47
CA GLY A 453 -30.05 -9.12 -7.41
C GLY A 453 -30.81 -7.79 -7.38
N THR A 454 -30.22 -6.74 -7.98
CA THR A 454 -30.85 -5.41 -8.12
C THR A 454 -31.90 -5.34 -9.24
N GLY A 455 -32.37 -6.48 -9.74
CA GLY A 455 -33.26 -6.62 -10.89
C GLY A 455 -32.61 -7.33 -12.10
N PRO A 456 -33.31 -7.42 -13.24
CA PRO A 456 -32.79 -8.12 -14.40
C PRO A 456 -31.58 -7.42 -15.02
N MET A 457 -30.51 -8.17 -15.25
CA MET A 457 -29.29 -7.70 -15.91
C MET A 457 -29.25 -8.21 -17.35
N LYS A 458 -29.41 -7.30 -18.30
CA LYS A 458 -29.24 -7.59 -19.72
C LYS A 458 -27.75 -7.68 -20.09
N ILE A 459 -27.34 -8.82 -20.64
CA ILE A 459 -25.97 -9.09 -21.06
C ILE A 459 -25.67 -8.36 -22.37
N ARG A 460 -24.51 -7.66 -22.39
CA ARG A 460 -23.97 -7.00 -23.57
C ARG A 460 -22.67 -7.68 -24.01
N GLY A 461 -22.70 -8.25 -25.22
CA GLY A 461 -21.66 -9.06 -25.81
C GLY A 461 -21.55 -10.45 -25.17
N ILE A 462 -21.04 -11.40 -25.93
CA ILE A 462 -20.77 -12.77 -25.47
C ILE A 462 -19.76 -12.75 -24.30
N LYS A 463 -20.03 -13.54 -23.24
CA LYS A 463 -19.11 -13.75 -22.12
C LYS A 463 -18.66 -15.20 -22.07
N SER A 464 -17.47 -15.46 -22.62
CA SER A 464 -16.82 -16.77 -22.50
C SER A 464 -15.97 -16.90 -21.24
N HIS A 465 -15.59 -15.79 -20.60
CA HIS A 465 -14.78 -15.76 -19.38
C HIS A 465 -15.14 -14.53 -18.51
N PRO A 466 -14.78 -14.53 -17.21
CA PRO A 466 -14.86 -13.33 -16.37
C PRO A 466 -14.05 -12.15 -16.94
N PRO A 467 -14.37 -10.90 -16.57
CA PRO A 467 -15.45 -10.47 -15.68
C PRO A 467 -16.81 -10.38 -16.37
N LEU A 468 -17.89 -10.64 -15.62
CA LEU A 468 -19.28 -10.43 -16.08
C LEU A 468 -19.62 -8.93 -16.16
N HIS A 469 -19.23 -8.17 -15.13
CA HIS A 469 -19.45 -6.74 -14.98
C HIS A 469 -18.23 -6.07 -14.36
N GLN A 470 -18.26 -4.73 -14.27
CA GLN A 470 -17.22 -3.93 -13.62
C GLN A 470 -17.01 -4.36 -12.17
N GLY A 471 -15.76 -4.56 -11.76
CA GLY A 471 -15.41 -4.97 -10.39
C GLY A 471 -15.71 -6.43 -10.03
N CYS A 472 -16.03 -7.27 -11.03
CA CYS A 472 -16.15 -8.71 -10.83
C CYS A 472 -14.76 -9.31 -10.57
N ASP A 473 -14.66 -10.13 -9.53
CA ASP A 473 -13.43 -10.81 -9.09
C ASP A 473 -13.46 -12.33 -9.40
N CYS A 474 -14.41 -12.80 -10.21
CA CYS A 474 -14.54 -14.22 -10.53
C CYS A 474 -13.35 -14.76 -11.33
N TYR A 475 -13.16 -16.07 -11.26
CA TYR A 475 -12.05 -16.75 -11.92
C TYR A 475 -12.50 -18.03 -12.62
N LEU A 476 -11.60 -18.60 -13.43
CA LEU A 476 -11.78 -19.89 -14.08
C LEU A 476 -10.89 -20.98 -13.49
N SER A 477 -11.43 -22.20 -13.45
CA SER A 477 -10.72 -23.46 -13.16
C SER A 477 -10.97 -24.49 -14.27
N VAL A 478 -10.20 -25.57 -14.32
CA VAL A 478 -10.44 -26.73 -15.21
C VAL A 478 -11.22 -27.86 -14.54
#